data_AF-A0AAU8ABJ3-F1
#
_entry.id   AF-A0AAU8ABJ3-F1
#
_cell.length_a   1.000
_cell.length_b   1.000
_cell.length_c   1.000
_cell.angle_alpha   90.00
_cell.angle_beta   90.00
_cell.angle_gamma   90.00
#
_symmetry.space_group_name_H-M   'P 1'
#
loop_
_entity.id
_entity.type
_entity.pdbx_description
1 polymer ?
#
loop_
_entity_poly.entity_id
_entity_poly.type
_entity_poly.pdbx_seq_one_letter_code
_entity_poly.pdbx_strand_id
1 'polypeptide(L)'
;MAIKYLDSNGVLYLWQKLKAFVSSAISNKVDKVNGKGLSANDYTTAEKEKLAGIEAGANKYMHPDSHPASMISGLDAAIQEKVAAAGHLKREIAAALPEPSAADGNTIYMIRKSSGADGNLYDEYMLIDGAMERLGDTAVDMTGYVKESDLAAITNGEIDEICV
;
A
#
# COMPACT_ATOMS: atom_id res chain seq x y z
N MET A 1 -77.22 -27.23 74.85
CA MET A 1 -76.16 -26.76 73.93
C MET A 1 -76.81 -26.58 72.56
N ALA A 2 -76.68 -25.43 71.90
CA ALA A 2 -77.30 -25.23 70.59
C ALA A 2 -76.51 -25.97 69.51
N ILE A 3 -77.20 -26.74 68.65
CA ILE A 3 -76.57 -27.36 67.49
C ILE A 3 -76.29 -26.24 66.49
N LYS A 4 -75.02 -25.97 66.23
CA LYS A 4 -74.59 -25.02 65.21
C LYS A 4 -74.54 -25.75 63.87
N TYR A 5 -75.20 -25.20 62.85
CA TYR A 5 -75.15 -25.70 61.48
C TYR A 5 -74.92 -24.53 60.51
N LEU A 6 -74.40 -24.82 59.32
CA LEU A 6 -74.30 -23.86 58.23
C LEU A 6 -75.65 -23.78 57.53
N ASP A 7 -76.29 -22.62 57.60
CA ASP A 7 -77.45 -22.32 56.78
C ASP A 7 -77.04 -21.97 55.34
N SER A 8 -78.03 -21.71 54.49
CA SER A 8 -77.79 -21.35 53.09
C SER A 8 -76.90 -20.10 52.92
N ASN A 9 -76.99 -19.13 53.82
CA ASN A 9 -76.18 -17.91 53.78
C ASN A 9 -74.71 -18.20 54.15
N GLY A 10 -74.49 -19.03 55.17
CA GLY A 10 -73.17 -19.47 55.59
C GLY A 10 -72.46 -20.28 54.51
N VAL A 11 -73.18 -21.17 53.81
CA VAL A 11 -72.64 -21.91 52.65
C VAL A 11 -72.23 -20.95 51.52
N LEU A 12 -73.07 -19.97 51.19
CA LEU A 12 -72.78 -18.99 50.15
C LEU A 12 -71.54 -18.14 50.47
N TYR A 13 -71.41 -17.70 51.73
CA TYR A 13 -70.26 -16.92 52.19
C TYR A 13 -68.95 -17.72 52.12
N LEU A 14 -68.98 -18.98 52.56
CA LEU A 14 -67.82 -19.88 52.45
C LEU A 14 -67.39 -20.07 50.99
N TRP A 15 -68.35 -20.28 50.09
CA TRP A 15 -68.07 -20.42 48.66
C TRP A 15 -67.43 -19.16 48.06
N GLN A 16 -67.92 -17.97 48.40
CA GLN A 16 -67.32 -16.71 47.94
C GLN A 16 -65.87 -16.55 48.42
N LYS A 17 -65.60 -16.90 49.69
CA LYS A 17 -64.23 -16.88 50.25
C LYS A 17 -63.30 -17.85 49.54
N LEU A 18 -63.76 -19.08 49.28
CA LEU A 18 -62.99 -20.08 48.54
C LEU A 18 -62.70 -19.63 47.11
N LYS A 19 -63.71 -19.11 46.40
CA LYS A 19 -63.55 -18.59 45.05
C LYS A 19 -62.51 -17.46 45.01
N ALA A 20 -62.61 -16.48 45.90
CA ALA A 20 -61.67 -15.36 45.95
C ALA A 20 -60.24 -15.81 46.24
N PHE A 21 -60.07 -16.77 47.16
CA PHE A 21 -58.77 -17.36 47.48
C PHE A 21 -58.16 -18.06 46.28
N VAL A 22 -58.93 -18.93 45.60
CA VAL A 22 -58.47 -19.66 44.42
C VAL A 22 -58.15 -18.72 43.27
N SER A 23 -59.00 -17.71 43.00
CA SER A 23 -58.74 -16.71 41.96
C SER A 23 -57.45 -15.92 42.20
N SER A 24 -57.20 -15.51 43.45
CA SER A 24 -55.99 -14.76 43.81
C SER A 24 -54.73 -15.62 43.72
N ALA A 25 -54.84 -16.92 44.03
CA ALA A 25 -53.72 -17.85 43.91
C ALA A 25 -53.34 -18.09 42.44
N ILE A 26 -54.33 -18.17 41.53
CA ILE A 26 -54.10 -18.42 40.11
C ILE A 26 -53.59 -17.16 39.39
N SER A 27 -54.06 -15.96 39.74
CA SER A 27 -53.61 -14.71 39.09
C SER A 27 -52.11 -14.44 39.24
N ASN A 28 -51.48 -15.00 40.28
CA ASN A 28 -50.04 -14.86 40.54
C ASN A 28 -49.20 -15.95 39.87
N LYS A 29 -49.82 -16.85 39.08
CA LYS A 29 -49.13 -17.90 38.33
C LYS A 29 -49.02 -17.50 36.87
N VAL A 30 -47.88 -17.86 36.28
CA VAL A 30 -47.64 -17.78 34.84
C VAL A 30 -47.86 -19.18 34.26
N ASP A 31 -48.48 -19.26 33.08
CA ASP A 31 -48.71 -20.54 32.40
C ASP A 31 -47.40 -21.14 31.88
N LYS A 32 -47.28 -22.47 31.98
CA LYS A 32 -46.16 -23.20 31.41
C LYS A 32 -46.38 -23.39 29.91
N VAL A 33 -45.49 -22.85 29.10
CA VAL A 33 -45.41 -23.18 27.67
C VAL A 33 -44.65 -24.50 27.51
N ASN A 34 -45.15 -25.39 26.64
CA ASN A 34 -44.49 -26.66 26.37
C ASN A 34 -43.04 -26.42 25.88
N GLY A 35 -42.07 -27.10 26.48
CA GLY A 35 -40.64 -26.92 26.18
C GLY A 35 -39.95 -25.74 26.88
N LYS A 36 -40.64 -24.92 27.70
CA LYS A 36 -40.03 -23.83 28.49
C LYS A 36 -40.15 -24.03 30.00
N GLY A 37 -39.14 -23.58 30.75
CA GLY A 37 -39.19 -23.42 32.21
C GLY A 37 -39.81 -22.08 32.61
N LEU A 38 -40.50 -22.01 33.76
CA LEU A 38 -41.15 -20.79 34.27
C LEU A 38 -40.17 -19.63 34.62
N SER A 39 -38.87 -19.91 34.59
CA SER A 39 -37.77 -18.96 34.80
C SER A 39 -36.72 -19.01 33.67
N ALA A 40 -37.11 -19.47 32.48
CA ALA A 40 -36.16 -19.70 31.40
C ALA A 40 -35.57 -18.39 30.86
N ASN A 41 -34.28 -18.17 31.12
CA ASN A 41 -33.42 -17.32 30.30
C ASN A 41 -33.43 -17.87 28.86
N ASP A 42 -33.66 -17.02 27.86
CA ASP A 42 -33.87 -17.39 26.45
C ASP A 42 -32.64 -18.00 25.73
N TYR A 43 -31.54 -18.21 26.43
CA TYR A 43 -30.35 -18.88 25.89
C TYR A 43 -30.39 -20.39 26.15
N THR A 44 -30.08 -21.17 25.13
CA THR A 44 -29.75 -22.58 25.27
C THR A 44 -28.49 -22.76 26.13
N THR A 45 -28.33 -23.92 26.77
CA THR A 45 -27.12 -24.27 27.53
C THR A 45 -25.86 -24.12 26.67
N ALA A 46 -25.93 -24.55 25.41
CA ALA A 46 -24.82 -24.46 24.46
C ALA A 46 -24.43 -23.00 24.13
N GLU A 47 -25.41 -22.09 24.01
CA GLU A 47 -25.13 -20.67 23.76
C GLU A 47 -24.51 -20.00 24.99
N LYS A 48 -24.94 -20.36 26.20
CA LYS A 48 -24.34 -19.85 27.44
C LYS A 48 -22.91 -20.30 27.62
N GLU A 49 -22.62 -21.56 27.32
CA GLU A 49 -21.26 -22.10 27.34
C GLU A 49 -20.36 -21.40 26.32
N LYS A 50 -20.87 -21.17 25.10
CA LYS A 50 -20.15 -20.39 24.08
C LYS A 50 -19.86 -18.95 24.53
N LEU A 51 -20.84 -18.26 25.13
CA LEU A 51 -20.64 -16.89 25.63
C LEU A 51 -19.67 -16.84 26.82
N ALA A 52 -19.78 -17.80 27.75
CA ALA A 52 -18.92 -17.88 28.93
C ALA A 52 -17.45 -18.14 28.57
N GLY A 53 -17.19 -18.76 27.41
CA GLY A 53 -15.84 -19.00 26.90
C GLY A 53 -15.20 -17.81 26.16
N ILE A 54 -15.91 -16.69 25.96
CA ILE A 54 -15.33 -15.50 25.34
C ILE A 54 -14.52 -14.73 26.38
N GLU A 55 -13.20 -14.81 26.30
CA GLU A 55 -12.30 -14.06 27.18
C GLU A 55 -12.41 -12.54 26.97
N ALA A 56 -12.12 -11.78 28.04
CA ALA A 56 -12.10 -10.32 27.98
C ALA A 56 -11.07 -9.84 26.94
N GLY A 57 -11.56 -9.27 25.83
CA GLY A 57 -10.70 -8.82 24.74
C GLY A 57 -10.46 -9.86 23.64
N ALA A 58 -11.30 -10.91 23.51
CA ALA A 58 -11.22 -11.89 22.42
C ALA A 58 -11.15 -11.28 21.00
N ASN A 59 -11.63 -10.03 20.82
CA ASN A 59 -11.54 -9.28 19.55
C ASN A 59 -10.53 -8.12 19.59
N LYS A 60 -9.57 -8.12 20.52
CA LYS A 60 -8.62 -7.01 20.68
C LYS A 60 -7.55 -7.08 19.59
N TYR A 61 -7.85 -6.50 18.44
CA TYR A 61 -6.85 -6.21 17.42
C TYR A 61 -6.05 -4.96 17.81
N MET A 62 -4.73 -5.10 17.97
CA MET A 62 -3.81 -3.97 18.07
C MET A 62 -3.07 -3.84 16.74
N HIS A 63 -3.33 -2.74 16.03
CA HIS A 63 -2.62 -2.42 14.79
C HIS A 63 -1.15 -2.09 15.11
N PRO A 64 -0.17 -2.55 14.32
CA PRO A 64 1.23 -2.20 14.54
C PRO A 64 1.50 -0.73 14.18
N ASP A 65 2.54 -0.14 14.75
CA ASP A 65 2.91 1.27 14.48
C ASP A 65 3.42 1.51 13.05
N SER A 66 3.84 0.44 12.36
CA SER A 66 4.38 0.51 11.00
C SER A 66 4.09 -0.76 10.21
N HIS A 67 3.93 -0.59 8.89
CA HIS A 67 3.82 -1.67 7.92
C HIS A 67 4.82 -1.51 6.78
N PRO A 68 5.32 -2.61 6.19
CA PRO A 68 6.10 -2.50 4.97
C PRO A 68 5.22 -1.98 3.82
N ALA A 69 5.82 -1.19 2.93
CA ALA A 69 5.13 -0.61 1.78
C ALA A 69 4.52 -1.68 0.84
N SER A 70 5.03 -2.91 0.87
CA SER A 70 4.52 -4.07 0.12
C SER A 70 3.09 -4.48 0.48
N MET A 71 2.53 -3.97 1.59
CA MET A 71 1.12 -4.19 1.93
C MET A 71 0.16 -3.32 1.11
N ILE A 72 0.65 -2.29 0.43
CA ILE A 72 -0.16 -1.39 -0.38
C ILE A 72 -0.18 -1.92 -1.82
N SER A 73 -1.30 -2.53 -2.21
CA SER A 73 -1.50 -3.00 -3.58
C SER A 73 -1.47 -1.84 -4.58
N GLY A 74 -0.72 -1.99 -5.67
CA GLY A 74 -0.64 -1.01 -6.77
C GLY A 74 0.29 0.18 -6.50
N LEU A 75 1.00 0.21 -5.37
CA LEU A 75 1.99 1.25 -5.08
C LEU A 75 3.10 1.30 -6.13
N ASP A 76 3.55 0.14 -6.58
CA ASP A 76 4.52 -0.08 -7.64
C ASP A 76 4.05 0.51 -8.99
N ALA A 77 2.81 0.27 -9.38
CA ALA A 77 2.24 0.87 -10.59
C ALA A 77 2.16 2.41 -10.49
N ALA A 78 1.71 2.93 -9.34
CA ALA A 78 1.63 4.36 -9.10
C ALA A 78 3.01 5.03 -9.14
N ILE A 79 4.04 4.40 -8.54
CA ILE A 79 5.41 4.90 -8.59
C ILE A 79 5.93 4.89 -10.03
N GLN A 80 5.72 3.82 -10.78
CA GLN A 80 6.14 3.74 -12.17
C GLN A 80 5.49 4.82 -13.04
N GLU A 81 4.20 5.11 -12.86
CA GLU A 81 3.51 6.19 -13.56
C GLU A 81 4.14 7.55 -13.24
N LYS A 82 4.41 7.84 -11.96
CA LYS A 82 5.03 9.10 -11.54
C LYS A 82 6.47 9.23 -12.03
N VAL A 83 7.23 8.14 -12.02
CA VAL A 83 8.58 8.12 -12.58
C VAL A 83 8.51 8.35 -14.08
N ALA A 84 7.66 7.65 -14.82
CA ALA A 84 7.53 7.83 -16.28
C ALA A 84 7.08 9.24 -16.67
N ALA A 85 6.20 9.87 -15.88
CA ALA A 85 5.77 11.25 -16.09
C ALA A 85 6.83 12.30 -15.73
N ALA A 86 7.89 11.94 -15.02
CA ALA A 86 8.98 12.84 -14.72
C ALA A 86 9.81 13.13 -15.98
N GLY A 87 10.40 14.34 -16.05
CA GLY A 87 11.32 14.68 -17.12
C GLY A 87 12.61 13.87 -17.01
N HIS A 88 12.79 12.87 -17.87
CA HIS A 88 14.04 12.14 -18.02
C HIS A 88 14.88 12.72 -19.14
N LEU A 89 16.20 12.70 -19.00
CA LEU A 89 17.08 13.02 -20.11
C LEU A 89 16.88 11.99 -21.23
N LYS A 90 16.55 12.49 -22.43
CA LYS A 90 16.41 11.70 -23.65
C LYS A 90 17.39 12.18 -24.71
N ARG A 91 17.74 11.29 -25.65
CA ARG A 91 18.54 11.63 -26.82
C ARG A 91 17.66 11.57 -28.06
N GLU A 92 17.79 12.55 -28.94
CA GLU A 92 17.05 12.63 -30.19
C GLU A 92 18.01 12.92 -31.34
N ILE A 93 18.00 12.09 -32.38
CA ILE A 93 18.74 12.39 -33.62
C ILE A 93 17.86 13.31 -34.45
N ALA A 94 18.27 14.56 -34.59
CA ALA A 94 17.53 15.57 -35.34
C ALA A 94 18.24 15.90 -36.67
N ALA A 95 17.44 16.20 -37.69
CA ALA A 95 17.95 16.59 -39.01
C ALA A 95 18.64 17.97 -38.99
N ALA A 96 18.18 18.85 -38.10
CA ALA A 96 18.72 20.18 -37.84
C ALA A 96 18.46 20.56 -36.38
N LEU A 97 19.25 21.50 -35.85
CA LEU A 97 19.10 22.03 -34.50
C LEU A 97 17.74 22.75 -34.38
N PRO A 98 16.85 22.38 -33.44
CA PRO A 98 15.59 23.09 -33.25
C PRO A 98 15.79 24.50 -32.70
N GLU A 99 14.78 25.34 -32.92
CA GLU A 99 14.71 26.66 -32.28
C GLU A 99 14.53 26.51 -30.75
N PRO A 100 15.15 27.37 -29.92
CA PRO A 100 15.09 27.24 -28.46
C PRO A 100 13.67 27.18 -27.88
N SER A 101 12.72 27.89 -28.50
CA SER A 101 11.31 27.91 -28.05
C SER A 101 10.55 26.62 -28.34
N ALA A 102 11.05 25.77 -29.25
CA ALA A 102 10.45 24.50 -29.62
C ALA A 102 11.23 23.30 -29.04
N ALA A 103 12.41 23.54 -28.45
CA ALA A 103 13.24 22.52 -27.86
C ALA A 103 12.68 22.05 -26.50
N ASP A 104 12.74 20.74 -26.27
CA ASP A 104 12.43 20.12 -25.00
C ASP A 104 13.66 20.21 -24.08
N GLY A 105 13.46 20.80 -22.89
CA GLY A 105 14.55 21.07 -21.94
C GLY A 105 15.23 19.84 -21.36
N ASN A 106 14.72 18.63 -21.60
CA ASN A 106 15.29 17.37 -21.15
C ASN A 106 15.83 16.54 -22.34
N THR A 107 16.02 17.16 -23.51
CA THR A 107 16.50 16.47 -24.72
C THR A 107 17.90 16.90 -25.09
N ILE A 108 18.77 15.91 -25.25
CA ILE A 108 20.05 16.06 -25.94
C ILE A 108 19.80 15.80 -27.42
N TYR A 109 19.91 16.85 -28.23
CA TYR A 109 19.76 16.80 -29.68
C TYR A 109 21.09 16.43 -30.32
N MET A 110 21.10 15.36 -31.11
CA MET A 110 22.26 14.84 -31.83
C MET A 110 22.14 15.24 -33.31
N ILE A 111 22.96 16.18 -33.75
CA ILE A 111 22.96 16.70 -35.13
C ILE A 111 24.10 16.06 -35.91
N ARG A 112 23.78 15.39 -37.02
CA ARG A 112 24.79 14.64 -37.78
C ARG A 112 25.82 15.59 -38.41
N LYS A 113 27.09 15.32 -38.16
CA LYS A 113 28.23 16.01 -38.77
C LYS A 113 28.30 15.68 -40.26
N SER A 114 28.68 16.64 -41.09
CA SER A 114 28.90 16.45 -42.53
C SER A 114 30.10 15.53 -42.83
N SER A 115 31.10 15.52 -41.94
CA SER A 115 32.22 14.58 -41.94
C SER A 115 32.65 14.33 -40.49
N GLY A 116 32.47 13.11 -40.00
CA GLY A 116 32.90 12.69 -38.67
C GLY A 116 33.89 11.53 -38.75
N ALA A 117 34.83 11.46 -37.82
CA ALA A 117 35.68 10.28 -37.62
C ALA A 117 34.82 9.11 -37.10
N ASP A 118 35.30 7.87 -37.26
CA ASP A 118 34.62 6.68 -36.74
C ASP A 118 34.32 6.84 -35.25
N GLY A 119 33.03 6.93 -34.90
CA GLY A 119 32.55 7.10 -33.52
C GLY A 119 32.20 8.53 -33.09
N ASN A 120 32.47 9.57 -33.89
CA ASN A 120 32.14 10.97 -33.60
C ASN A 120 31.28 11.60 -34.71
N LEU A 121 30.07 11.08 -34.86
CA LEU A 121 29.20 11.41 -35.99
C LEU A 121 28.21 12.54 -35.71
N TYR A 122 28.10 12.99 -34.47
CA TYR A 122 27.08 13.97 -34.06
C TYR A 122 27.68 15.07 -33.20
N ASP A 123 27.25 16.30 -33.43
CA ASP A 123 27.37 17.37 -32.44
C ASP A 123 26.16 17.30 -31.51
N GLU A 124 26.41 17.42 -30.21
CA GLU A 124 25.40 17.29 -29.15
C GLU A 124 24.99 18.67 -28.65
N TYR A 125 23.68 18.93 -28.58
CA TYR A 125 23.13 20.19 -28.11
C TYR A 125 22.02 19.99 -27.08
N MET A 126 21.80 20.96 -26.21
CA MET A 126 20.69 20.98 -25.25
C MET A 126 20.24 22.42 -24.97
N LEU A 127 18.97 22.59 -24.66
CA LEU A 127 18.45 23.87 -24.22
C LEU A 127 18.96 24.19 -22.80
N ILE A 128 19.80 25.22 -22.68
CA ILE A 128 20.32 25.73 -21.41
C ILE A 128 20.04 27.23 -21.36
N ASP A 129 19.41 27.70 -20.29
CA ASP A 129 19.10 29.11 -20.06
C ASP A 129 18.39 29.82 -21.25
N GLY A 130 17.58 29.07 -22.00
CA GLY A 130 16.82 29.60 -23.13
C GLY A 130 17.57 29.67 -24.46
N ALA A 131 18.80 29.12 -24.54
CA ALA A 131 19.58 28.99 -25.76
C ALA A 131 19.96 27.53 -26.03
N MET A 132 20.13 27.18 -27.30
CA MET A 132 20.69 25.88 -27.68
C MET A 132 22.21 25.91 -27.48
N GLU A 133 22.69 25.24 -26.45
CA GLU A 133 24.11 25.15 -26.11
C GLU A 133 24.69 23.84 -26.64
N ARG A 134 25.92 23.90 -27.17
CA ARG A 134 26.66 22.71 -27.61
C ARG A 134 27.32 22.05 -26.40
N LEU A 135 27.00 20.78 -26.16
CA LEU A 135 27.46 20.04 -24.98
C LEU A 135 28.81 19.35 -25.18
N GLY A 136 29.16 18.96 -26.41
CA GLY A 136 30.37 18.19 -26.62
C GLY A 136 30.78 17.95 -28.06
N ASP A 137 32.06 17.60 -28.20
CA ASP A 137 32.70 16.97 -29.34
C ASP A 137 33.54 15.81 -28.77
N THR A 138 33.44 14.58 -29.29
CA THR A 138 34.27 13.47 -28.80
C THR A 138 35.68 13.48 -29.40
N ALA A 139 36.05 14.51 -30.16
CA ALA A 139 37.40 14.68 -30.71
C ALA A 139 38.44 14.94 -29.61
N VAL A 140 39.45 14.08 -29.54
CA VAL A 140 40.62 14.23 -28.66
C VAL A 140 41.73 14.95 -29.41
N ASP A 141 42.24 16.05 -28.85
CA ASP A 141 43.42 16.72 -29.38
C ASP A 141 44.69 15.92 -29.04
N MET A 142 45.30 15.34 -30.06
CA MET A 142 46.56 14.58 -29.93
C MET A 142 47.76 15.35 -30.49
N THR A 143 47.63 16.64 -30.80
CA THR A 143 48.72 17.43 -31.43
C THR A 143 49.99 17.52 -30.59
N GLY A 144 49.89 17.34 -29.27
CA GLY A 144 51.03 17.33 -28.34
C GLY A 144 51.62 15.95 -28.01
N TYR A 145 51.04 14.86 -28.51
CA TYR A 145 51.51 13.51 -28.22
C TYR A 145 52.45 13.01 -29.32
N VAL A 146 53.47 12.25 -28.91
CA VAL A 146 54.42 11.57 -29.81
C VAL A 146 53.65 10.61 -30.71
N LYS A 147 53.79 10.73 -32.02
CA LYS A 147 53.15 9.79 -32.96
C LYS A 147 53.93 8.49 -33.00
N GLU A 148 53.29 7.41 -33.41
CA GLU A 148 53.98 6.12 -33.64
C GLU A 148 55.13 6.27 -34.65
N SER A 149 54.97 7.14 -35.65
CA SER A 149 56.04 7.49 -36.59
C SER A 149 57.25 8.19 -35.96
N ASP A 150 57.06 8.79 -34.79
CA ASP A 150 58.09 9.57 -34.10
C ASP A 150 58.88 8.69 -33.10
N LEU A 151 58.44 7.44 -32.88
CA LEU A 151 59.11 6.45 -32.05
C LEU A 151 60.11 5.65 -32.90
N ALA A 152 61.41 5.84 -32.64
CA ALA A 152 62.45 4.97 -33.19
C ALA A 152 62.78 3.84 -32.18
N ALA A 153 62.91 2.61 -32.68
CA ALA A 153 63.40 1.50 -31.86
C ALA A 153 64.88 1.74 -31.51
N ILE A 154 65.23 1.61 -30.24
CA ILE A 154 66.62 1.69 -29.80
C ILE A 154 67.44 0.55 -30.41
N THR A 155 68.61 0.87 -30.94
CA THR A 155 69.52 -0.13 -31.51
C THR A 155 70.32 -0.82 -30.41
N ASN A 156 70.79 -2.05 -30.67
CA ASN A 156 71.64 -2.76 -29.70
C ASN A 156 72.91 -1.97 -29.36
N GLY A 157 73.49 -1.21 -30.32
CA GLY A 157 74.66 -0.38 -30.06
C GLY A 157 74.37 0.80 -29.13
N GLU A 158 73.19 1.43 -29.25
CA GLU A 158 72.76 2.49 -28.32
C GLU A 158 72.45 1.93 -26.92
N ILE A 159 71.96 0.69 -26.82
CA ILE A 159 71.80 -0.01 -25.52
C ILE A 159 73.18 -0.22 -24.88
N ASP A 160 74.14 -0.71 -25.66
CA ASP A 160 75.49 -1.01 -25.17
C ASP A 160 76.19 0.25 -24.61
N GLU A 161 75.95 1.44 -25.19
CA GLU A 161 76.50 2.72 -24.72
C GLU A 161 75.85 3.23 -23.41
N ILE A 162 74.58 2.90 -23.14
CA ILE A 162 73.86 3.30 -21.92
C ILE A 162 74.24 2.40 -20.73
N CYS A 163 74.68 1.17 -20.98
CA CYS A 163 74.96 0.16 -19.96
C CYS A 163 76.40 0.16 -19.43
N VAL A 164 77.23 1.14 -19.80
CA VAL A 164 78.64 1.30 -19.36
C VAL A 164 78.76 2.30 -18.21
#